data_AF-A0A401U107-F1
#
_entry.id   AF-A0A401U107-F1
#
_cell.length_a   1.000
_cell.length_b   1.000
_cell.length_c   1.000
_cell.angle_alpha   90.00
_cell.angle_beta   90.00
_cell.angle_gamma   90.00
#
_symmetry.space_group_name_H-M   'P 1'
#
loop_
_entity.id
_entity.type
_entity.pdbx_description
1 polymer ?
#
loop_
_entity_poly.entity_id
_entity_poly.type
_entity_poly.pdbx_seq_one_letter_code
_entity_poly.pdbx_strand_id
1 'polypeptide(L)' 'EDGRMVHDMYLFEVKKPSESKGRWDDYKLLATVPGDQAFQPLADSRCPLVKK' A
#
# COMPACT_ATOMS: atom_id res chain seq x y z
N GLU A 1 -7.41 14.41 -13.41
CA GLU A 1 -7.09 13.22 -12.60
C GLU A 1 -6.21 12.29 -13.42
N ASP A 2 -5.40 11.45 -12.78
CA ASP A 2 -4.52 10.48 -13.46
C ASP A 2 -5.07 9.04 -13.46
N GLY A 3 -6.29 8.84 -12.96
CA GLY A 3 -6.96 7.54 -12.93
C GLY A 3 -6.43 6.57 -11.88
N ARG A 4 -5.48 6.98 -11.02
CA ARG A 4 -4.96 6.12 -9.96
C ARG A 4 -5.93 6.07 -8.78
N MET A 5 -6.28 4.86 -8.36
CA MET A 5 -7.05 4.67 -7.12
C MET A 5 -6.12 4.83 -5.93
N VAL A 6 -6.38 5.84 -5.10
CA VAL A 6 -5.64 6.10 -3.87
C VAL A 6 -6.34 5.38 -2.72
N HIS A 7 -5.58 4.57 -1.99
CA HIS A 7 -6.06 3.81 -0.84
C HIS A 7 -4.92 3.61 0.15
N ASP A 8 -5.22 3.11 1.34
CA ASP A 8 -4.17 2.79 2.29
C ASP A 8 -3.38 1.55 1.82
N MET A 9 -2.09 1.57 2.10
CA MET A 9 -1.18 0.45 1.87
C MET A 9 -0.78 -0.18 3.20
N TYR A 10 -0.38 -1.44 3.19
CA TYR A 10 -0.06 -2.19 4.41
C TYR A 10 1.35 -2.77 4.34
N LEU A 11 2.13 -2.53 5.39
CA LEU A 11 3.43 -3.17 5.57
C LEU A 11 3.26 -4.46 6.36
N PHE A 12 3.62 -5.57 5.75
CA PHE A 12 3.56 -6.90 6.37
C PHE A 12 4.95 -7.49 6.58
N GLU A 13 5.07 -8.27 7.65
CA GLU A 13 6.20 -9.13 7.93
C GLU A 13 5.76 -10.60 7.82
N VAL A 14 6.59 -11.45 7.19
CA VAL A 14 6.35 -12.89 7.15
C VAL A 14 6.54 -13.47 8.55
N LYS A 15 5.54 -14.20 9.02
CA LYS A 15 5.57 -14.88 10.33
C LYS A 15 6.65 -15.95 10.38
N LYS A 16 7.21 -16.17 11.56
CA LYS A 16 8.01 -17.37 11.84
C LYS A 16 7.11 -18.61 11.84
N PRO A 17 7.64 -19.81 11.55
CA PRO A 17 6.84 -21.04 11.58
C PRO A 17 6.11 -21.28 12.90
N SER A 18 6.70 -20.90 14.04
CA SER A 18 6.09 -21.03 15.37
C SER A 18 4.95 -20.04 15.65
N GLU A 19 4.78 -19.00 14.82
CA GLU A 19 3.74 -17.97 14.99
C GLU A 19 2.50 -18.24 14.14
N SER A 20 2.60 -19.13 13.13
CA SER A 20 1.50 -19.48 12.24
C SER A 20 0.51 -20.43 12.91
N LYS A 21 -0.79 -20.08 12.87
CA LYS A 21 -1.87 -20.86 13.49
C LYS A 21 -2.55 -21.84 12.54
N GLY A 22 -2.13 -21.89 11.29
CA GLY A 22 -2.74 -22.75 10.29
C GLY A 22 -2.48 -22.25 8.88
N ARG A 23 -3.07 -22.95 7.91
CA ARG A 23 -2.93 -22.61 6.49
C ARG A 23 -3.37 -21.16 6.25
N TRP A 24 -2.55 -20.40 5.51
CA TRP A 24 -2.74 -18.99 5.15
C TRP A 24 -2.52 -17.96 6.27
N ASP A 25 -2.06 -18.39 7.45
CA ASP A 25 -1.67 -17.48 8.53
C ASP A 25 -0.19 -17.07 8.39
N ASP A 26 0.11 -16.29 7.35
CA ASP A 26 1.49 -16.10 6.87
C ASP A 26 2.08 -14.74 7.27
N TYR A 27 1.24 -13.74 7.55
CA TYR A 27 1.69 -12.35 7.72
C TYR A 27 1.30 -11.74 9.05
N LYS A 28 2.17 -10.86 9.55
CA LYS A 28 1.89 -9.91 10.64
C LYS A 28 1.83 -8.50 10.06
N LEU A 29 0.74 -7.77 10.32
CA LEU A 29 0.64 -6.35 9.97
C LEU A 29 1.55 -5.53 10.88
N LEU A 30 2.48 -4.77 10.31
CA LEU A 30 3.38 -3.88 11.05
C LEU A 30 2.88 -2.44 11.06
N ALA A 31 2.38 -1.96 9.92
CA ALA A 31 1.92 -0.58 9.78
C ALA A 31 0.88 -0.47 8.65
N THR A 32 0.02 0.54 8.79
CA THR A 32 -0.83 1.05 7.71
C THR A 32 -0.21 2.36 7.23
N VAL A 33 0.03 2.48 5.93
CA VAL A 33 0.54 3.68 5.29
C VAL A 33 -0.64 4.41 4.64
N PRO A 34 -1.00 5.62 5.11
CA PRO A 34 -2.09 6.39 4.54
C PRO A 34 -1.91 6.61 3.03
N GLY A 35 -2.97 6.55 2.26
CA GLY A 35 -2.90 6.67 0.80
C GLY A 35 -2.26 7.97 0.28
N ASP A 36 -2.45 9.08 0.98
CA ASP A 36 -1.82 10.36 0.64
C ASP A 36 -0.29 10.40 0.86
N GLN A 37 0.24 9.49 1.68
CA GLN A 37 1.67 9.30 1.90
C GLN A 37 2.25 8.16 1.05
N ALA A 38 1.45 7.13 0.74
CA ALA A 38 1.86 5.97 -0.03
C ALA A 38 1.94 6.27 -1.54
N PHE A 39 1.11 7.18 -2.03
CA PHE A 39 1.02 7.52 -3.44
C PHE A 39 1.59 8.91 -3.72
N GLN A 40 2.25 9.05 -4.87
CA GLN A 40 2.77 10.34 -5.32
C GLN A 40 1.61 11.34 -5.50
N PRO A 41 1.72 12.60 -5.04
CA PRO A 41 0.71 13.62 -5.27
C PRO A 41 0.39 13.81 -6.75
N LEU A 42 -0.87 14.14 -7.05
CA LEU A 42 -1.34 14.38 -8.42
C LEU A 42 -0.56 15.52 -9.11
N ALA A 43 -0.11 16.52 -8.34
CA ALA A 43 0.68 17.65 -8.84
C ALA A 43 2.01 17.22 -9.49
N ASP A 44 2.59 16.12 -9.00
CA ASP A 44 3.84 15.56 -9.51
C ASP A 44 3.59 14.51 -10.61
N SER A 45 2.34 14.24 -10.96
CA SER A 45 1.96 13.16 -11.89
C SER A 45 2.59 13.40 -13.26
N ARG A 46 3.15 12.33 -13.84
CA ARG A 46 3.74 12.33 -15.19
C ARG A 46 2.72 11.96 -16.27
N CYS A 47 1.45 11.79 -15.89
CA CYS A 47 0.39 11.42 -16.82
C CYS A 47 0.07 12.59 -17.77
N PRO A 48 0.18 12.44 -19.11
CA PRO A 48 -0.07 13.51 -20.07
C PRO A 48 -1.52 14.05 -20.07
N LEU A 49 -2.46 13.28 -19.51
CA LEU A 49 -3.88 13.65 -19.43
C LEU A 49 -4.20 14.52 -18.20
N VAL A 50 -3.26 14.65 -17.27
CA VAL A 50 -3.41 15.57 -16.13
C VAL A 50 -3.10 16.97 -16.63
N LYS A 51 -4.13 17.81 -16.67
CA LYS A 51 -3.97 19.26 -16.87
C LYS A 51 -3.31 19.84 -15.62
N LYS A 52 -2.19 20.54 -15.80
CA LYS A 52 -1.53 21.32 -14.75
C LYS A 52 -2.19 22.67 -14.57
#